data_AF-A0A2V6RDV0-F1
#
_entry.id   AF-A0A2V6RDV0-F1
#
_cell.length_a   1.000
_cell.length_b   1.000
_cell.length_c   1.000
_cell.angle_alpha   90.00
_cell.angle_beta   90.00
_cell.angle_gamma   90.00
#
_symmetry.space_group_name_H-M   'P 1'
#
loop_
_entity.id
_entity.type
_entity.pdbx_description
1 polymer ?
#
loop_
_entity_poly.entity_id
_entity_poly.type
_entity_poly.pdbx_seq_one_letter_code
_entity_poly.pdbx_strand_id
1 'polypeptide(L)'
;MKRSVQGLAGLLAGIAAVAAGALPTAAQPKGTPVKIGQIVSITGEGAEAGQYMRWGAELAVEQANRAGGIKGRPVQLVLEDD
;
A
#
# COMPACT_ATOMS: atom_id res chain seq x y z
N MET A 1 -15.58 41.12 -28.50
CA MET A 1 -16.15 39.92 -27.83
C MET A 1 -15.18 38.73 -27.69
N LYS A 2 -14.00 38.71 -28.33
CA LYS A 2 -13.06 37.57 -28.26
C LYS A 2 -12.09 37.59 -27.05
N ARG A 3 -11.90 38.75 -26.41
CA ARG A 3 -11.00 38.93 -25.25
C ARG A 3 -11.54 38.39 -23.92
N SER A 4 -12.87 38.34 -23.76
CA SER A 4 -13.53 37.84 -22.55
C SER A 4 -13.48 36.31 -22.41
N VAL A 5 -13.42 35.59 -23.52
CA VAL A 5 -13.33 34.12 -23.55
C VAL A 5 -11.91 33.62 -23.20
N GLN A 6 -10.88 34.39 -23.54
CA GLN A 6 -9.48 34.06 -23.23
C GLN A 6 -9.17 34.16 -21.73
N GLY A 7 -9.81 35.09 -21.00
CA GLY A 7 -9.64 35.23 -19.55
C GLY A 7 -10.25 34.07 -18.74
N LEU A 8 -11.38 33.52 -19.22
CA LEU A 8 -12.04 32.36 -18.58
C LEU A 8 -11.27 31.06 -18.82
N ALA A 9 -10.68 30.89 -20.01
CA ALA A 9 -9.82 29.75 -20.33
C ALA A 9 -8.52 29.75 -19.50
N GLY A 10 -7.93 30.93 -19.25
CA GLY A 10 -6.76 31.06 -18.38
C GLY A 10 -7.03 30.75 -16.91
N LEU A 11 -8.23 31.12 -16.41
CA LEU A 11 -8.65 30.83 -15.03
C LEU A 11 -8.89 29.32 -14.79
N LEU A 12 -9.52 28.63 -15.76
CA LEU A 12 -9.72 27.18 -15.71
C LEU A 12 -8.41 26.39 -15.78
N ALA A 13 -7.44 26.86 -16.60
CA ALA A 13 -6.11 26.27 -16.67
C ALA A 13 -5.31 26.48 -15.37
N GLY A 14 -5.47 27.64 -14.70
CA GLY A 14 -4.85 27.92 -13.40
C GLY A 14 -5.39 27.03 -12.27
N ILE A 15 -6.69 26.76 -12.22
CA ILE A 15 -7.32 25.88 -11.21
C ILE A 15 -6.85 24.43 -11.37
N ALA A 16 -6.71 23.94 -12.61
CA ALA A 16 -6.19 22.59 -12.88
C ALA A 16 -4.73 22.42 -12.44
N ALA A 17 -3.90 23.46 -12.56
CA ALA A 17 -2.49 23.41 -12.16
C ALA A 17 -2.31 23.38 -10.63
N VAL A 18 -3.19 24.03 -9.86
CA VAL A 18 -3.15 23.99 -8.38
C VAL A 18 -3.63 22.64 -7.83
N ALA A 19 -4.59 21.98 -8.51
CA ALA A 19 -5.06 20.65 -8.10
C ALA A 19 -4.01 19.54 -8.31
N ALA A 20 -3.13 19.67 -9.31
CA ALA A 20 -2.10 18.68 -9.61
C ALA A 20 -0.96 18.64 -8.56
N GLY A 21 -0.74 19.73 -7.81
CA GLY A 21 0.31 19.81 -6.78
C GLY A 21 -0.08 19.25 -5.41
N ALA A 22 -1.37 18.95 -5.19
CA ALA A 22 -1.90 18.54 -3.89
C ALA A 22 -2.13 17.02 -3.77
N LEU A 23 -1.79 16.23 -4.80
CA LEU A 23 -1.88 14.78 -4.71
C LEU A 23 -0.79 14.29 -3.76
N PRO A 24 -1.13 13.55 -2.68
CA PRO A 24 -0.12 12.88 -1.87
C PRO A 24 0.67 11.97 -2.80
N THR A 25 1.95 12.29 -3.01
CA THR A 25 2.86 11.40 -3.72
C THR A 25 2.90 10.09 -2.94
N ALA A 26 2.32 9.03 -3.50
CA ALA A 26 2.47 7.69 -2.94
C ALA A 26 3.97 7.43 -2.83
N ALA A 27 4.47 7.32 -1.59
CA ALA A 27 5.88 7.08 -1.35
C ALA A 27 6.25 5.78 -2.05
N GLN A 28 7.15 5.84 -3.04
CA GLN A 28 7.64 4.64 -3.70
C GLN A 28 8.28 3.74 -2.64
N PRO A 29 7.95 2.43 -2.61
CA PRO A 29 8.54 1.51 -1.66
C PRO A 29 10.07 1.58 -1.77
N LYS A 30 10.75 1.89 -0.65
CA LYS A 30 12.20 2.03 -0.61
C LYS A 30 12.82 0.69 -0.21
N GLY A 31 13.84 0.25 -0.93
CA GLY A 31 14.72 -0.86 -0.51
C GLY A 31 14.11 -2.26 -0.61
N THR A 32 14.89 -3.25 -0.18
CA THR A 32 14.50 -4.67 -0.21
C THR A 32 13.39 -4.96 0.80
N PRO A 33 12.45 -5.89 0.50
CA PRO A 33 11.40 -6.25 1.45
C PRO A 33 11.95 -6.73 2.81
N VAL A 34 11.22 -6.44 3.88
CA VAL A 34 11.44 -7.05 5.19
C VAL A 34 10.74 -8.41 5.17
N LYS A 35 11.51 -9.49 5.16
CA LYS A 35 10.97 -10.86 5.22
C LYS A 35 10.65 -11.24 6.65
N ILE A 36 9.43 -11.72 6.88
CA ILE A 36 8.98 -12.29 8.16
C ILE A 36 8.61 -13.74 7.91
N GLY A 37 9.28 -14.65 8.60
CA GLY A 37 8.97 -16.07 8.56
C GLY A 37 7.83 -16.43 9.53
N GLN A 38 6.88 -17.22 9.07
CA GLN A 38 5.86 -17.87 9.89
C GLN A 38 5.94 -19.37 9.66
N ILE A 39 6.27 -20.10 10.73
CA ILE A 39 6.22 -21.56 10.77
C ILE A 39 4.94 -21.91 11.54
N VAL A 40 4.03 -22.64 10.91
CA VAL A 40 2.72 -22.92 11.48
C VAL A 40 2.11 -24.17 10.87
N SER A 41 1.49 -25.02 11.69
CA SER A 41 0.81 -26.24 11.25
C SER A 41 -0.43 -25.91 10.42
N ILE A 42 -0.27 -25.90 9.11
CA ILE A 42 -1.36 -25.68 8.13
C ILE A 42 -1.86 -27.01 7.57
N THR A 43 -1.20 -28.10 7.95
CA THR A 43 -1.63 -29.48 7.72
C THR A 43 -1.74 -30.25 9.05
N GLY A 44 -2.27 -31.47 9.00
CA GLY A 44 -2.42 -32.33 10.19
C GLY A 44 -3.50 -31.86 11.17
N GLU A 45 -3.39 -32.32 12.42
CA GLU A 45 -4.39 -32.10 13.48
C GLU A 45 -4.51 -30.60 13.87
N GLY A 46 -3.42 -29.84 13.73
CA GLY A 46 -3.36 -28.41 14.03
C GLY A 46 -3.81 -27.48 12.89
N ALA A 47 -4.17 -28.03 11.72
CA ALA A 47 -4.37 -27.27 10.48
C ALA A 47 -5.36 -26.10 10.62
N GLU A 48 -6.47 -26.29 11.34
CA GLU A 48 -7.49 -25.26 11.47
C GLU A 48 -6.96 -24.03 12.24
N ALA A 49 -6.29 -24.28 13.38
CA ALA A 49 -5.68 -23.21 14.16
C ALA A 49 -4.58 -22.50 13.36
N GLY A 50 -3.74 -23.27 12.66
CA GLY A 50 -2.70 -22.69 11.83
C GLY A 50 -3.22 -21.88 10.64
N GLN A 51 -4.37 -22.27 10.09
CA GLN A 51 -5.03 -21.52 9.03
C GLN A 51 -5.55 -20.16 9.53
N TYR A 52 -6.11 -20.09 10.74
CA TYR A 52 -6.48 -18.81 11.37
C TYR A 52 -5.25 -17.93 11.63
N MET A 53 -4.15 -18.52 12.08
CA MET A 53 -2.88 -17.80 12.30
C MET A 53 -2.31 -17.26 10.99
N ARG A 54 -2.35 -18.02 9.89
CA ARG A 54 -1.95 -17.55 8.55
C ARG A 54 -2.77 -16.32 8.15
N TRP A 55 -4.09 -16.40 8.23
CA TRP A 55 -4.96 -15.29 7.82
C TRP A 55 -4.73 -14.03 8.65
N GLY A 56 -4.51 -14.18 9.96
CA GLY A 56 -4.15 -13.06 10.82
C GLY A 56 -2.82 -12.40 10.41
N ALA A 57 -1.81 -13.19 10.09
CA ALA A 57 -0.52 -12.69 9.63
C ALA A 57 -0.61 -12.00 8.26
N GLU A 58 -1.34 -12.59 7.30
CA GLU A 58 -1.59 -12.00 5.99
C GLU A 58 -2.29 -10.64 6.10
N LEU A 59 -3.35 -10.56 6.93
CA LEU A 59 -4.05 -9.31 7.20
C LEU A 59 -3.14 -8.25 7.82
N ALA A 60 -2.29 -8.64 8.79
CA ALA A 60 -1.34 -7.74 9.42
C ALA A 60 -0.29 -7.20 8.43
N VAL A 61 0.22 -8.06 7.54
CA VAL A 61 1.15 -7.65 6.47
C VAL A 61 0.48 -6.69 5.50
N GLU A 62 -0.75 -6.96 5.11
CA GLU A 62 -1.53 -6.09 4.22
C GLU A 62 -1.74 -4.71 4.86
N GLN A 63 -2.14 -4.67 6.14
CA GLN A 63 -2.28 -3.42 6.91
C GLN A 63 -0.95 -2.65 7.02
N ALA A 64 0.14 -3.34 7.34
CA ALA A 64 1.46 -2.72 7.44
C ALA A 64 1.90 -2.11 6.10
N ASN A 65 1.70 -2.82 4.99
CA ASN A 65 2.05 -2.34 3.66
C ASN A 65 1.18 -1.15 3.22
N ARG A 66 -0.12 -1.16 3.54
CA ARG A 66 -0.99 0.03 3.34
C ARG A 66 -0.52 1.25 4.15
N ALA A 67 0.04 1.03 5.34
CA ALA A 67 0.61 2.08 6.18
C ALA A 67 2.01 2.56 5.73
N GLY A 68 2.52 2.09 4.57
CA GLY A 68 3.82 2.47 4.03
C GLY A 68 4.97 1.51 4.40
N GLY A 69 4.64 0.34 4.95
CA GLY A 69 5.60 -0.69 5.30
C GLY A 69 6.47 -0.33 6.51
N ILE A 70 7.52 -1.12 6.75
CA ILE A 70 8.43 -0.92 7.89
C ILE A 70 9.57 -0.01 7.44
N LYS A 71 9.60 1.22 7.97
CA LYS A 71 10.59 2.25 7.57
C LYS A 71 10.60 2.51 6.05
N GLY A 72 9.43 2.45 5.42
CA GLY A 72 9.27 2.64 3.96
C GLY A 72 9.58 1.39 3.13
N ARG A 73 9.91 0.26 3.75
CA ARG A 73 10.18 -1.02 3.08
C ARG A 73 8.94 -1.91 3.10
N PRO A 74 8.57 -2.55 1.99
CA PRO A 74 7.45 -3.49 1.99
C PRO A 74 7.75 -4.69 2.90
N VAL A 75 6.72 -5.22 3.54
CA VAL A 75 6.76 -6.45 4.33
C VAL A 75 6.38 -7.61 3.44
N GLN A 76 7.14 -8.71 3.53
CA GLN A 76 6.89 -9.97 2.85
C GLN A 76 6.72 -11.08 3.90
N LEU A 77 5.55 -11.72 3.93
CA LEU A 77 5.35 -12.95 4.69
C LEU A 77 5.97 -14.12 3.91
N VAL A 78 6.76 -14.93 4.61
CA VAL A 78 7.27 -16.22 4.13
C VAL A 78 6.67 -17.27 5.05
N LEU A 79 5.90 -18.19 4.50
CA LEU A 79 5.15 -19.15 5.28
C LEU A 79 5.62 -20.56 4.96
N GLU A 80 5.86 -21.34 6.00
CA GLU A 80 6.28 -22.74 5.95
C GLU A 80 5.41 -23.57 6.91
N ASP A 81 5.16 -24.82 6.52
CA ASP A 81 4.54 -25.84 7.38
C ASP A 81 5.62 -26.50 8.24
N ASP A 82 5.26 -26.96 9.45
CA ASP A 82 6.18 -27.64 10.37
C ASP A 82 6.18 -29.18 10.29
#